data_AF-A0A2E5JL21-F1
#
_entry.id   AF-A0A2E5JL21-F1
#
_cell.length_a   1.000
_cell.length_b   1.000
_cell.length_c   1.000
_cell.angle_alpha   90.00
_cell.angle_beta   90.00
_cell.angle_gamma   90.00
#
_symmetry.space_group_name_H-M   'P 1'
#
loop_
_entity.id
_entity.type
_entity.pdbx_description
1 polymer ?
#
loop_
_entity_poly.entity_id
_entity_poly.type
_entity_poly.pdbx_seq_one_letter_code
_entity_poly.pdbx_strand_id
1 'polypeptide(L)'
;MKIYGIAFIKNGIKFDFPFRESILSMVPLVDKIYVNVGIGDDGTLEAVKKIPKVEIIEVDWDDRRSDAGHILSDMTNVAIKKMREEVQDEDAWAMYLQSDEVLHEDDLELIKEDLQKAQSASADVLRFRYMHFWQKNEHIAISKRWYPQEIRAFKVNTPIIS
;
A
#
# COMPACT_ATOMS: atom_id res chain seq x y z
N MET A 1 13.58 0.94 -13.69
CA MET A 1 12.12 1.13 -13.60
C MET A 1 11.82 2.08 -12.46
N LYS A 2 10.74 2.84 -12.53
CA LYS A 2 10.22 3.60 -11.38
C LYS A 2 9.23 2.76 -10.58
N ILE A 3 9.20 2.95 -9.26
CA ILE A 3 8.30 2.22 -8.37
C ILE A 3 7.53 3.26 -7.53
N TYR A 4 6.22 3.14 -7.46
CA TYR A 4 5.35 4.04 -6.72
C TYR A 4 4.65 3.30 -5.59
N GLY A 5 4.60 3.90 -4.40
CA GLY A 5 3.86 3.36 -3.27
C GLY A 5 2.40 3.80 -3.28
N ILE A 6 1.52 2.96 -2.76
CA ILE A 6 0.09 3.23 -2.59
C ILE A 6 -0.29 2.76 -1.19
N ALA A 7 -0.96 3.64 -0.46
CA ALA A 7 -1.57 3.32 0.82
C ALA A 7 -2.84 4.14 1.04
N PHE A 8 -3.60 3.79 2.07
CA PHE A 8 -4.69 4.60 2.56
C PHE A 8 -4.78 4.49 4.08
N ILE A 9 -5.33 5.51 4.74
CA ILE A 9 -5.58 5.50 6.19
C ILE A 9 -6.67 6.51 6.56
N LYS A 10 -7.48 6.20 7.58
CA LYS A 10 -8.37 7.15 8.26
C LYS A 10 -8.27 6.88 9.76
N ASN A 11 -8.08 7.94 10.55
CA ASN A 11 -8.01 7.84 12.02
C ASN A 11 -7.01 6.79 12.54
N GLY A 12 -5.82 6.74 11.91
CA GLY A 12 -4.77 5.77 12.22
C GLY A 12 -4.24 5.84 13.65
N ILE A 13 -4.19 7.03 14.26
CA ILE A 13 -3.75 7.20 15.64
C ILE A 13 -4.85 6.73 16.60
N LYS A 14 -6.10 7.12 16.35
CA LYS A 14 -7.24 6.75 17.19
C LYS A 14 -7.46 5.24 17.26
N PHE A 15 -7.20 4.55 16.16
CA PHE A 15 -7.36 3.09 16.06
C PHE A 15 -6.05 2.31 16.22
N ASP A 16 -4.95 2.99 16.59
CA ASP A 16 -3.65 2.37 16.86
C ASP A 16 -3.13 1.50 15.70
N PHE A 17 -3.32 1.97 14.46
CA PHE A 17 -2.76 1.33 13.28
C PHE A 17 -1.26 1.64 13.17
N PRO A 18 -0.40 0.68 12.77
CA PRO A 18 1.03 0.90 12.54
C PRO A 18 1.29 1.59 11.18
N PHE A 19 0.48 2.60 10.84
CA PHE A 19 0.50 3.23 9.51
C PHE A 19 1.81 3.95 9.21
N ARG A 20 2.52 4.43 10.24
CA ARG A 20 3.81 5.11 10.06
C ARG A 20 4.86 4.11 9.61
N GLU A 21 4.95 2.99 10.32
CA GLU A 21 5.87 1.89 10.06
C GLU A 21 5.58 1.28 8.69
N SER A 22 4.30 1.05 8.39
CA SER A 22 3.83 0.58 7.08
C SER A 22 4.32 1.47 5.94
N ILE A 23 4.00 2.77 5.96
CA ILE A 23 4.35 3.69 4.87
C ILE A 23 5.86 3.91 4.81
N LEU A 24 6.55 4.03 5.96
CA LEU A 24 8.00 4.18 6.01
C LEU A 24 8.74 2.97 5.42
N SER A 25 8.20 1.75 5.56
CA SER A 25 8.83 0.56 4.99
C SER A 25 8.93 0.59 3.45
N MET A 26 8.04 1.33 2.78
CA MET A 26 8.11 1.53 1.31
C MET A 26 9.14 2.58 0.89
N VAL A 27 9.47 3.55 1.74
CA VAL A 27 10.30 4.73 1.39
C VAL A 27 11.64 4.39 0.73
N PRO A 28 12.40 3.36 1.18
CA PRO A 28 13.68 3.03 0.55
C PRO A 28 13.54 2.40 -0.85
N LEU A 29 12.36 1.90 -1.20
CA LEU A 29 12.08 1.17 -2.43
C LEU A 29 11.48 2.05 -3.53
N VAL A 30 10.64 3.01 -3.15
CA VAL A 30 9.77 3.76 -4.07
C VAL A 30 10.26 5.18 -4.35
N ASP A 31 9.87 5.74 -5.50
CA ASP A 31 10.15 7.10 -5.92
C ASP A 31 9.19 8.11 -5.26
N LYS A 32 7.90 7.77 -5.17
CA LYS A 32 6.81 8.58 -4.60
C LYS A 32 5.73 7.65 -4.04
N ILE A 33 5.05 8.07 -2.97
CA ILE A 33 3.97 7.30 -2.32
C ILE A 33 2.69 8.11 -2.38
N TYR A 34 1.62 7.54 -2.91
CA TYR A 34 0.29 8.13 -2.92
C TYR A 34 -0.51 7.58 -1.74
N VAL A 35 -0.85 8.45 -0.79
CA VAL A 35 -1.57 8.05 0.42
C VAL A 35 -2.93 8.75 0.43
N ASN A 36 -4.00 7.96 0.33
CA ASN A 36 -5.35 8.48 0.59
C ASN A 36 -5.56 8.59 2.10
N VAL A 37 -5.62 9.82 2.60
CA VAL A 37 -5.90 10.11 4.01
C VAL A 37 -7.37 10.54 4.12
N GLY A 38 -8.19 9.69 4.73
CA GLY A 38 -9.58 10.02 4.99
C GLY A 38 -9.73 11.19 5.94
N ILE A 39 -10.72 12.05 5.68
CA ILE A 39 -11.07 13.13 6.60
C ILE A 39 -11.41 12.51 7.96
N GLY A 40 -10.63 12.90 8.96
CA GLY A 40 -10.65 12.33 10.30
C GLY A 40 -10.62 13.39 11.39
N ASP A 41 -10.69 12.94 12.64
CA ASP A 41 -10.72 13.79 13.83
C ASP A 41 -9.48 13.63 14.73
N ASP A 42 -8.43 12.97 14.22
CA ASP A 42 -7.17 12.75 14.95
C ASP A 42 -5.94 13.37 14.25
N GLY A 43 -4.75 13.10 14.78
CA GLY A 43 -3.48 13.61 14.25
C GLY A 43 -2.91 12.84 13.05
N THR A 44 -3.67 11.96 12.40
CA THR A 44 -3.17 11.07 11.33
C THR A 44 -2.66 11.84 10.13
N LEU A 45 -3.41 12.85 9.65
CA LEU A 45 -2.98 13.67 8.50
C LEU A 45 -1.62 14.33 8.76
N GLU A 46 -1.47 14.94 9.95
CA GLU A 46 -0.23 15.60 10.35
C GLU A 46 0.93 14.62 10.58
N ALA A 47 0.62 13.37 10.90
CA ALA A 47 1.61 12.31 10.97
C ALA A 47 2.08 11.88 9.57
N VAL A 48 1.16 11.68 8.63
CA VAL A 48 1.46 11.27 7.25
C VAL A 48 2.26 12.36 6.51
N LYS A 49 1.94 13.65 6.72
CA LYS A 49 2.70 14.79 6.15
C LYS A 49 4.19 14.79 6.49
N LYS A 50 4.58 14.15 7.60
CA LYS A 50 5.98 14.09 8.05
C LYS A 50 6.77 12.96 7.38
N ILE A 51 6.09 12.06 6.66
CA ILE A 51 6.72 10.93 5.98
C ILE A 51 7.28 11.42 4.64
N PRO A 52 8.55 11.15 4.32
CA PRO A 52 9.15 11.58 3.06
C PRO A 52 8.51 10.88 1.86
N LYS A 53 8.59 11.52 0.69
CA LYS A 53 8.08 11.02 -0.61
C LYS A 53 6.55 10.84 -0.68
N VAL A 54 5.81 11.24 0.34
CA VAL A 54 4.35 11.10 0.36
C VAL A 54 3.67 12.26 -0.37
N GLU A 55 2.74 11.91 -1.26
CA GLU A 55 1.68 12.73 -1.81
C GLU A 55 0.37 12.34 -1.15
N ILE A 56 -0.31 13.33 -0.57
CA ILE A 56 -1.53 13.09 0.17
C ILE A 56 -2.73 13.37 -0.74
N ILE A 57 -3.67 12.44 -0.75
CA ILE A 57 -5.01 12.64 -1.29
C ILE A 57 -5.99 12.67 -0.13
N GLU A 58 -6.60 13.82 0.14
CA GLU A 58 -7.65 13.93 1.16
C GLU A 58 -9.01 13.67 0.54
N VAL A 59 -9.75 12.70 1.06
CA VAL A 59 -11.12 12.35 0.61
C VAL A 59 -12.04 12.18 1.81
N ASP A 60 -13.28 12.64 1.69
CA ASP A 60 -14.32 12.33 2.65
C ASP A 60 -14.77 10.87 2.48
N TRP A 61 -14.53 10.06 3.50
CA TRP A 61 -14.97 8.66 3.48
C TRP A 61 -16.42 8.61 3.95
N ASP A 62 -17.36 8.35 3.02
CA ASP A 62 -18.78 8.20 3.37
C ASP A 62 -19.00 6.89 4.13
N ASP A 63 -18.85 6.96 5.46
CA ASP A 63 -19.00 5.83 6.38
C ASP A 63 -20.42 5.19 6.31
N ARG A 64 -21.39 5.84 5.66
CA ARG A 64 -22.77 5.33 5.50
C ARG A 64 -22.95 4.40 4.30
N ARG A 65 -22.00 4.38 3.35
CA ARG A 65 -22.01 3.49 2.19
C ARG A 65 -21.33 2.14 2.46
N SER A 66 -20.83 1.92 3.67
CA SER A 66 -19.98 0.77 4.02
C SER A 66 -20.76 -0.55 4.11
N ASP A 67 -20.90 -1.26 3.01
CA ASP A 67 -20.59 -2.68 3.06
C ASP A 67 -19.08 -2.78 3.34
N ALA A 68 -18.72 -3.31 4.51
CA ALA A 68 -17.40 -3.12 5.13
C ALA A 68 -16.17 -3.47 4.27
N GLY A 69 -16.34 -4.22 3.16
CA GLY A 69 -15.27 -4.54 2.22
C GLY A 69 -15.04 -3.50 1.11
N HIS A 70 -16.06 -2.77 0.65
CA HIS A 70 -15.93 -1.93 -0.55
C HIS A 70 -15.21 -0.61 -0.27
N ILE A 71 -15.37 -0.05 0.94
CA ILE A 71 -14.75 1.24 1.26
C ILE A 71 -13.21 1.18 1.17
N LEU A 72 -12.59 0.07 1.59
CA LEU A 72 -11.13 -0.07 1.52
C LEU A 72 -10.63 -0.16 0.07
N SER A 73 -11.36 -0.91 -0.76
CA SER A 73 -11.09 -0.98 -2.21
C SER A 73 -11.28 0.39 -2.87
N ASP A 74 -12.37 1.09 -2.59
CA ASP A 74 -12.65 2.43 -3.12
C ASP A 74 -11.54 3.42 -2.76
N MET A 75 -11.08 3.41 -1.51
CA MET A 75 -10.05 4.33 -1.05
C MET A 75 -8.67 4.00 -1.63
N THR A 76 -8.39 2.71 -1.86
CA THR A 76 -7.21 2.27 -2.62
C THR A 76 -7.31 2.73 -4.07
N ASN A 77 -8.48 2.58 -4.70
CA ASN A 77 -8.73 2.96 -6.09
C ASN A 77 -8.61 4.47 -6.31
N VAL A 78 -8.98 5.30 -5.32
CA VAL A 78 -8.72 6.75 -5.34
C VAL A 78 -7.21 7.05 -5.45
N ALA A 79 -6.38 6.40 -4.63
CA ALA A 79 -4.93 6.61 -4.66
C ALA A 79 -4.31 6.08 -5.97
N ILE A 80 -4.76 4.91 -6.45
CA ILE A 80 -4.37 4.35 -7.76
C ILE A 80 -4.69 5.34 -8.88
N LYS A 81 -5.91 5.89 -8.89
CA LYS A 81 -6.35 6.83 -9.91
C LYS A 81 -5.46 8.08 -9.92
N LYS A 82 -5.23 8.68 -8.76
CA LYS A 82 -4.35 9.85 -8.63
C LYS A 82 -2.92 9.55 -9.14
N MET A 83 -2.37 8.41 -8.77
CA MET A 83 -1.06 7.97 -9.28
C MET A 83 -1.07 7.87 -10.80
N ARG A 84 -2.06 7.21 -11.41
CA ARG A 84 -2.16 7.04 -12.87
C ARG A 84 -2.34 8.35 -13.63
N GLU A 85 -2.96 9.35 -13.02
CA GLU A 85 -3.06 10.69 -13.61
C GLU A 85 -1.70 11.39 -13.73
N GLU A 86 -0.75 11.07 -12.85
CA GLU A 86 0.59 11.70 -12.81
C GLU A 86 1.69 10.86 -13.46
N VAL A 87 1.55 9.53 -13.43
CA VAL A 87 2.58 8.60 -13.90
C VAL A 87 2.30 8.17 -15.34
N GLN A 88 3.17 8.58 -16.26
CA GLN A 88 3.08 8.28 -17.70
C GLN A 88 4.10 7.23 -18.17
N ASP A 89 4.88 6.65 -17.26
CA ASP A 89 5.95 5.71 -17.57
C ASP A 89 5.37 4.30 -17.79
N GLU A 90 5.58 3.74 -18.99
CA GLU A 90 5.07 2.40 -19.37
C GLU A 90 5.69 1.25 -18.59
N ASP A 91 6.90 1.46 -18.05
CA ASP A 91 7.62 0.48 -17.24
C ASP A 91 7.46 0.74 -15.74
N ALA A 92 6.56 1.65 -15.33
CA ALA A 92 6.33 1.95 -13.93
C ALA A 92 5.58 0.81 -13.23
N TRP A 93 6.03 0.53 -12.01
CA TRP A 93 5.37 -0.38 -11.09
C TRP A 93 4.76 0.39 -9.93
N ALA A 94 3.64 -0.14 -9.43
CA ALA A 94 3.00 0.29 -8.21
C ALA A 94 3.15 -0.82 -7.18
N MET A 95 3.48 -0.44 -5.96
CA MET A 95 3.44 -1.27 -4.77
C MET A 95 2.34 -0.74 -3.86
N TYR A 96 1.42 -1.62 -3.47
CA TYR A 96 0.33 -1.30 -2.58
C TYR A 96 0.56 -1.98 -1.24
N LEU A 97 0.33 -1.28 -0.13
CA LEU A 97 0.26 -1.85 1.21
C LEU A 97 -0.94 -1.27 1.95
N GLN A 98 -1.60 -2.11 2.74
CA GLN A 98 -2.53 -1.63 3.75
C GLN A 98 -1.75 -1.06 4.94
N SER A 99 -2.32 -0.08 5.64
CA SER A 99 -1.64 0.63 6.74
C SER A 99 -1.40 -0.22 8.01
N ASP A 100 -1.78 -1.49 7.98
CA ASP A 100 -1.47 -2.54 8.96
C ASP A 100 -0.48 -3.60 8.44
N GLU A 101 0.01 -3.44 7.21
CA GLU A 101 1.02 -4.29 6.57
C GLU A 101 2.38 -3.59 6.53
N VAL A 102 3.47 -4.34 6.60
CA VAL A 102 4.85 -3.80 6.59
C VAL A 102 5.76 -4.69 5.74
N LEU A 103 6.70 -4.08 5.01
CA LEU A 103 7.76 -4.80 4.33
C LEU A 103 8.92 -5.05 5.29
N HIS A 104 9.49 -6.25 5.24
CA HIS A 104 10.72 -6.54 5.96
C HIS A 104 11.90 -5.85 5.27
N GLU A 105 12.76 -5.18 6.04
CA GLU A 105 13.88 -4.40 5.50
C GLU A 105 14.89 -5.25 4.71
N ASP A 106 15.11 -6.51 5.14
CA ASP A 106 16.00 -7.45 4.45
C ASP A 106 15.46 -7.90 3.09
N ASP A 107 14.15 -7.77 2.85
CA ASP A 107 13.53 -8.19 1.59
C ASP A 107 13.59 -7.10 0.52
N LEU A 108 14.00 -5.87 0.84
CA LEU A 108 13.93 -4.74 -0.09
C LEU A 108 14.73 -4.95 -1.37
N GLU A 109 15.93 -5.51 -1.29
CA GLU A 109 16.73 -5.82 -2.48
C GLU A 109 16.14 -6.99 -3.28
N LEU A 110 15.65 -8.02 -2.60
CA LEU A 110 14.96 -9.14 -3.25
C LEU A 110 13.72 -8.67 -4.02
N ILE A 111 12.93 -7.77 -3.43
CA ILE A 111 11.74 -7.18 -4.07
C ILE A 111 12.13 -6.42 -5.34
N LYS A 112 13.20 -5.63 -5.32
CA LYS A 112 13.70 -4.92 -6.52
C LYS A 112 14.09 -5.90 -7.62
N GLU A 113 14.84 -6.94 -7.27
CA GLU A 113 15.25 -7.97 -8.22
C GLU A 113 14.05 -8.69 -8.83
N ASP A 114 13.05 -9.05 -8.02
CA ASP A 114 11.88 -9.78 -8.49
C ASP A 114 10.97 -8.91 -9.36
N LEU A 115 10.87 -7.60 -9.08
CA LEU A 115 10.23 -6.65 -9.99
C LEU A 115 10.98 -6.58 -11.33
N GLN A 116 12.31 -6.56 -11.33
CA GLN A 116 13.11 -6.55 -12.57
C GLN A 116 12.90 -7.84 -13.38
N LYS A 117 12.91 -9.00 -12.72
CA LYS A 117 12.61 -10.28 -13.37
C LYS A 117 11.19 -10.30 -13.94
N ALA A 118 10.21 -9.82 -13.18
CA ALA A 118 8.82 -9.70 -13.61
C ALA A 118 8.69 -8.78 -14.84
N GLN A 119 9.39 -7.65 -14.83
CA GLN A 119 9.46 -6.73 -15.97
C GLN A 119 10.04 -7.43 -17.21
N SER A 120 11.18 -8.12 -17.10
CA SER A 120 11.80 -8.86 -18.21
C SER A 120 10.95 -10.03 -18.71
N ALA A 121 10.14 -10.63 -17.84
CA ALA A 121 9.21 -11.70 -18.18
C ALA A 121 7.86 -11.19 -18.73
N SER A 122 7.70 -9.87 -18.90
CA SER A 122 6.45 -9.23 -19.30
C SER A 122 5.26 -9.58 -18.39
N ALA A 123 5.51 -9.80 -17.10
CA ALA A 123 4.46 -9.99 -16.11
C ALA A 123 3.79 -8.66 -15.75
N ASP A 124 2.49 -8.72 -15.43
CA ASP A 124 1.70 -7.55 -15.01
C ASP A 124 1.67 -7.34 -13.49
N VAL A 125 1.92 -8.41 -12.73
CA VAL A 125 1.74 -8.44 -11.27
C VAL A 125 2.81 -9.28 -10.59
N LEU A 126 3.10 -8.94 -9.33
CA LEU A 126 3.96 -9.71 -8.44
C LEU A 126 3.19 -10.05 -7.16
N ARG A 127 3.26 -11.34 -6.79
CA ARG A 127 2.64 -11.88 -5.57
C ARG A 127 3.68 -12.02 -4.47
N PHE A 128 3.32 -11.56 -3.28
CA PHE A 128 4.18 -11.52 -2.11
C PHE A 128 3.75 -12.59 -1.13
N ARG A 129 4.69 -13.14 -0.36
CA ARG A 129 4.39 -14.08 0.73
C ARG A 129 4.14 -13.30 2.02
N TYR A 130 3.14 -13.71 2.77
CA TYR A 130 2.78 -13.04 4.02
C TYR A 130 3.30 -13.80 5.22
N MET A 131 3.80 -13.03 6.18
CA MET A 131 3.98 -13.48 7.55
C MET A 131 2.92 -12.81 8.40
N HIS A 132 1.92 -13.59 8.80
CA HIS A 132 0.77 -13.07 9.55
C HIS A 132 1.10 -12.99 11.03
N PHE A 133 0.77 -11.87 11.65
CA PHE A 133 0.82 -11.68 13.10
C PHE A 133 -0.61 -11.62 13.65
N TRP A 134 -0.85 -12.16 14.83
CA TRP A 134 -2.19 -12.16 15.44
C TRP A 134 -2.13 -11.84 16.93
N GLN A 135 -2.94 -10.86 17.35
CA GLN A 135 -2.99 -10.26 18.70
C GLN A 135 -1.73 -9.49 19.10
N LYS A 136 -0.53 -10.03 18.80
CA LYS A 136 0.77 -9.43 19.10
C LYS A 136 1.74 -9.67 17.95
N ASN A 137 2.68 -8.76 17.77
CA ASN A 137 3.77 -8.88 16.78
C ASN A 137 4.77 -10.02 17.11
N GLU A 138 4.72 -10.59 18.31
CA GLU A 138 5.52 -11.76 18.70
C GLU A 138 4.87 -13.10 18.30
N HIS A 139 3.60 -13.08 17.88
CA HIS A 139 2.82 -14.28 17.62
C HIS A 139 2.59 -14.45 16.11
N ILE A 140 3.30 -15.40 15.52
CA ILE A 140 3.07 -15.81 14.14
C ILE A 140 1.80 -16.64 14.04
N ALA A 141 0.93 -16.23 13.14
CA ALA A 141 -0.38 -16.82 12.95
C ALA A 141 -0.34 -17.81 11.77
N ILE A 142 -0.47 -19.11 12.07
CA ILE A 142 -0.47 -20.18 11.05
C ILE A 142 -1.88 -20.75 10.96
N SER A 143 -2.63 -20.35 9.92
CA SER A 143 -3.99 -20.83 9.68
C SER A 143 -4.35 -20.75 8.21
N LYS A 144 -5.21 -21.67 7.75
CA LYS A 144 -5.80 -21.62 6.40
C LYS A 144 -6.82 -20.48 6.23
N ARG A 145 -7.17 -19.78 7.32
CA ARG A 145 -8.07 -18.61 7.28
C ARG A 145 -7.42 -17.40 6.64
N TRP A 146 -6.09 -17.32 6.67
CA TRP A 146 -5.33 -16.24 6.07
C TRP A 146 -4.66 -16.73 4.80
N TYR A 147 -4.75 -15.93 3.73
CA TYR A 147 -4.08 -16.26 2.49
C TYR A 147 -2.55 -16.15 2.68
N PRO A 148 -1.77 -17.12 2.20
CA PRO A 148 -0.31 -17.10 2.41
C PRO A 148 0.40 -16.12 1.48
N GLN A 149 -0.30 -15.63 0.45
CA GLN A 149 0.25 -14.76 -0.57
C GLN A 149 -0.81 -13.85 -1.17
N GLU A 150 -0.42 -12.66 -1.59
CA GLU A 150 -1.30 -11.68 -2.22
C GLU A 150 -0.56 -10.81 -3.24
N ILE A 151 -1.28 -10.28 -4.22
CA ILE A 151 -0.75 -9.30 -5.17
C ILE A 151 -0.55 -7.98 -4.42
N ARG A 152 0.71 -7.55 -4.36
CA ARG A 152 1.10 -6.29 -3.72
C ARG A 152 1.98 -5.41 -4.61
N ALA A 153 2.29 -5.87 -5.82
CA ALA A 153 2.80 -4.99 -6.85
C ALA A 153 2.21 -5.30 -8.23
N PHE A 154 2.03 -4.27 -9.05
CA PHE A 154 1.47 -4.36 -10.39
C PHE A 154 2.01 -3.25 -11.29
N LYS A 155 1.98 -3.44 -12.61
CA LYS A 155 2.30 -2.38 -13.57
C LYS A 155 1.25 -1.29 -13.54
N VAL A 156 1.69 -0.03 -13.48
CA VAL A 156 0.81 1.14 -13.36
C VAL A 156 -0.24 1.17 -14.47
N ASN A 157 0.15 0.82 -15.70
CA ASN A 157 -0.72 0.88 -16.87
C ASN A 157 -1.63 -0.33 -17.06
N THR A 158 -1.45 -1.40 -16.30
CA THR A 158 -2.39 -2.54 -16.30
C THR A 158 -3.67 -2.09 -15.61
N PRO A 159 -4.88 -2.35 -16.17
CA PRO A 159 -6.16 -1.83 -15.66
C PRO A 159 -6.66 -2.59 -14.41
N ILE A 160 -5.79 -2.74 -13.41
CA ILE A 160 -6.11 -3.34 -12.11
C ILE A 160 -6.81 -2.30 -11.23
N ILE A 161 -7.83 -2.78 -10.52
CA ILE A 161 -8.52 -2.10 -9.42
C ILE A 161 -8.46 -3.02 -8.20
N SER A 162 -8.49 -2.43 -7.00
CA SER A 162 -8.59 -3.16 -5.74
C SER A 162 -9.96 -3.77 -5.53
#